data_AF-A0A821NIA2-F1
#
_entry.id   AF-A0A821NIA2-F1
#
_cell.length_a   1.000
_cell.length_b   1.000
_cell.length_c   1.000
_cell.angle_alpha   90.00
_cell.angle_beta   90.00
_cell.angle_gamma   90.00
#
_symmetry.space_group_name_H-M   'P 1'
#
loop_
_entity.id
_entity.type
_entity.pdbx_description
1 polymer ?
#
loop_
_entity_poly.entity_id
_entity_poly.type
_entity_poly.pdbx_seq_one_letter_code
_entity_poly.pdbx_strand_id
1 'polypeptide(L)'
;MAQIVISSLVNPCWNVPVCDMYCPYGNRFDANGCEMCACKSSPCNEEATPLEGYFCGDGPNRRECPSTHYCAISPNNAYAVCCPNSHQLPLPLPKEPDTASINKPGKCPPQTGTGDCVAYCTNDFHCPGEKKCCGDCPRACKKPVF
;
A
#
# COMPACT_ATOMS: atom_id res chain seq x y z
N MET A 1 25.99 -55.75 -9.57
CA MET A 1 25.64 -54.82 -10.67
C MET A 1 24.92 -53.63 -10.05
N ALA A 2 25.66 -52.65 -9.52
CA ALA A 2 25.07 -51.41 -9.01
C ALA A 2 25.08 -50.41 -10.18
N GLN A 3 23.92 -50.17 -10.78
CA GLN A 3 23.79 -49.11 -11.76
C GLN A 3 23.86 -47.77 -11.03
N ILE A 4 24.94 -47.04 -11.29
CA ILE A 4 25.09 -45.64 -10.91
C ILE A 4 24.05 -44.87 -11.72
N VAL A 5 22.99 -44.41 -11.06
CA VAL A 5 22.01 -43.48 -11.63
C VAL A 5 22.68 -42.11 -11.85
N ILE A 6 23.15 -41.86 -13.07
CA ILE A 6 23.69 -40.56 -13.50
C ILE A 6 22.53 -39.63 -13.87
N SER A 7 21.60 -39.35 -12.95
CA SER A 7 20.33 -38.69 -13.30
C SER A 7 20.02 -37.36 -12.60
N SER A 8 20.97 -36.71 -11.89
CA SER A 8 20.57 -35.56 -11.05
C SER A 8 21.55 -34.38 -10.91
N LEU A 9 22.60 -34.23 -11.75
CA LEU A 9 23.57 -33.12 -11.59
C LEU A 9 23.67 -32.15 -12.77
N VAL A 10 22.85 -32.30 -13.82
CA VAL A 10 22.89 -31.33 -14.94
C VAL A 10 21.97 -30.16 -14.58
N ASN A 11 22.55 -28.99 -14.32
CA ASN A 11 21.78 -27.76 -14.09
C ASN A 11 20.90 -27.50 -15.34
N PRO A 12 19.56 -27.46 -15.21
CA PRO A 12 18.65 -27.27 -16.34
C PRO A 12 18.88 -25.97 -17.11
N CYS A 13 19.63 -25.02 -16.53
CA CYS A 13 19.91 -23.71 -17.13
C CYS A 13 21.17 -23.66 -18.03
N TRP A 14 21.92 -24.75 -18.22
CA TRP A 14 23.17 -24.73 -19.01
C TRP A 14 22.94 -24.38 -20.49
N ASN A 15 21.85 -24.87 -21.10
CA ASN A 15 21.58 -24.66 -22.54
C ASN A 15 20.58 -23.54 -22.83
N VAL A 16 20.32 -22.64 -21.87
CA VAL A 16 19.39 -21.52 -22.04
C VAL A 16 20.20 -20.28 -22.42
N PRO A 17 19.77 -19.48 -23.42
CA PRO A 17 20.48 -18.25 -23.77
C PRO A 17 20.55 -17.31 -22.56
N VAL A 18 21.78 -16.94 -22.18
CA VAL A 18 22.03 -15.96 -21.12
C VAL A 18 21.55 -14.59 -21.60
N CYS A 19 20.75 -13.93 -20.77
CA CYS A 19 20.27 -12.59 -21.07
C CYS A 19 21.16 -11.56 -20.37
N ASP A 20 21.88 -10.74 -21.13
CA ASP A 20 22.77 -9.67 -20.63
C ASP A 20 22.02 -8.37 -20.30
N MET A 21 20.69 -8.42 -20.16
CA MET A 21 19.91 -7.23 -19.83
C MET A 21 20.12 -6.86 -18.36
N TYR A 22 20.43 -5.59 -18.12
CA TYR A 22 20.50 -5.07 -16.76
C TYR A 22 19.08 -4.82 -16.23
N CYS A 23 18.70 -5.57 -15.18
CA CYS A 23 17.46 -5.36 -14.44
C CYS A 23 17.76 -4.82 -13.03
N PRO A 24 17.29 -3.62 -12.66
CA PRO A 24 17.60 -3.01 -11.36
C PRO A 24 17.06 -3.79 -10.16
N TYR A 25 16.00 -4.59 -10.35
CA TYR A 25 15.39 -5.44 -9.32
C TYR A 25 15.59 -6.95 -9.59
N GLY A 26 16.49 -7.27 -10.52
CA GLY A 26 16.81 -8.63 -10.94
C GLY A 26 15.91 -9.20 -12.04
N ASN A 27 16.36 -10.31 -12.60
CA ASN A 27 15.67 -11.05 -13.65
C ASN A 27 14.50 -11.85 -13.08
N ARG A 28 13.47 -12.05 -13.91
CA ARG A 28 12.42 -13.04 -13.67
C ARG A 28 13.00 -14.43 -13.94
N PHE A 29 12.38 -15.45 -13.35
CA PHE A 29 12.79 -16.83 -13.53
C PHE A 29 11.64 -17.63 -14.15
N ASP A 30 11.98 -18.63 -14.95
CA ASP A 30 11.01 -19.57 -15.51
C ASP A 30 10.58 -20.62 -14.47
N ALA A 31 9.71 -21.55 -14.88
CA ALA A 31 9.23 -22.63 -14.01
C ALA A 31 10.34 -23.60 -13.56
N ASN A 32 11.49 -23.61 -14.24
CA ASN A 32 12.65 -24.44 -13.94
C ASN A 32 13.69 -23.71 -13.08
N GLY A 33 13.46 -22.43 -12.77
CA GLY A 33 14.39 -21.59 -12.01
C GLY A 33 15.51 -20.97 -12.84
N CYS A 34 15.39 -20.93 -14.16
CA CYS A 34 16.34 -20.28 -15.05
C CYS A 34 15.96 -18.82 -15.28
N GLU A 35 16.95 -17.92 -15.34
CA GLU A 35 16.71 -16.51 -15.62
C GLU A 35 16.07 -16.32 -17.00
N MET A 36 14.94 -15.63 -17.02
CA MET A 36 14.27 -15.20 -18.23
C MET A 36 14.74 -13.80 -18.60
N CYS A 37 14.70 -13.49 -19.89
CA CYS A 37 14.99 -12.15 -20.41
C CYS A 37 13.81 -11.19 -20.17
N ALA A 38 13.46 -11.02 -18.89
CA ALA A 38 12.39 -10.16 -18.41
C ALA A 38 12.73 -9.66 -17.00
N CYS A 39 12.51 -8.37 -16.72
CA CYS A 39 12.80 -7.80 -15.41
C CYS A 39 11.67 -8.00 -14.41
N LYS A 40 12.03 -8.16 -13.13
CA LYS A 40 11.09 -7.98 -12.03
C LYS A 40 10.62 -6.52 -11.98
N SER A 41 9.37 -6.31 -11.57
CA SER A 41 8.82 -4.98 -11.33
C SER A 41 9.45 -4.34 -10.08
N SER A 42 9.19 -3.06 -9.88
CA SER A 42 9.58 -2.34 -8.65
C SER A 42 9.15 -3.12 -7.40
N PRO A 43 10.01 -3.20 -6.37
CA PRO A 43 9.65 -3.81 -5.08
C PRO A 43 8.72 -2.91 -4.25
N CYS A 44 8.49 -1.68 -4.70
CA CYS A 44 7.52 -0.80 -4.08
C CYS A 44 6.12 -1.09 -4.63
N ASN A 45 5.08 -0.80 -3.83
CA ASN A 45 3.68 -0.98 -4.20
C ASN A 45 3.33 -0.30 -5.54
N GLU A 46 2.32 -0.82 -6.25
CA GLU A 46 2.03 -0.48 -7.65
C GLU A 46 1.60 0.98 -7.87
N GLU A 47 2.63 1.84 -8.00
CA GLU A 47 2.72 3.21 -8.55
C GLU A 47 3.89 3.97 -7.92
N ALA A 48 4.51 3.42 -6.87
CA ALA A 48 5.62 4.05 -6.17
C ALA A 48 6.97 3.72 -6.83
N THR A 49 7.74 4.76 -7.17
CA THR A 49 9.15 4.63 -7.57
C THR A 49 10.05 4.67 -6.34
N PRO A 50 11.08 3.81 -6.25
CA PRO A 50 12.05 3.90 -5.16
C PRO A 50 12.84 5.20 -5.23
N LEU A 51 13.33 5.64 -4.07
CA LEU A 51 14.11 6.87 -3.95
C LEU A 51 15.50 6.70 -4.58
N GLU A 52 15.81 7.55 -5.56
CA GLU A 52 17.08 7.50 -6.29
C GLU A 52 18.26 7.83 -5.38
N GLY A 53 19.35 7.07 -5.52
CA GLY A 53 20.58 7.26 -4.76
C GLY A 53 20.53 6.83 -3.30
N TYR A 54 19.41 6.31 -2.78
CA TYR A 54 19.36 5.76 -1.43
C TYR A 54 19.49 4.25 -1.44
N PHE A 55 20.48 3.74 -0.70
CA PHE A 55 20.72 2.31 -0.53
C PHE A 55 20.66 1.95 0.95
N CYS A 56 19.59 1.30 1.37
CA CYS A 56 19.29 1.06 2.78
C CYS A 56 19.74 -0.32 3.31
N GLY A 57 20.43 -1.11 2.48
CA GLY A 57 20.98 -2.42 2.86
C GLY A 57 22.38 -2.36 3.48
N ASP A 58 23.00 -3.53 3.67
CA ASP A 58 24.25 -3.70 4.41
C ASP A 58 25.54 -3.40 3.62
N GLY A 59 25.45 -2.60 2.55
CA GLY A 59 26.53 -2.34 1.62
C GLY A 59 27.42 -1.13 1.99
N PRO A 60 28.61 -1.03 1.37
CA PRO A 60 29.40 0.20 1.44
C PRO A 60 28.58 1.37 0.86
N ASN A 61 28.59 2.52 1.52
CA ASN A 61 27.73 3.67 1.25
C ASN A 61 26.25 3.49 1.63
N ARG A 62 25.92 2.62 2.60
CA ARG A 62 24.57 2.55 3.14
C ARG A 62 24.08 3.92 3.61
N ARG A 63 22.83 4.23 3.27
CA ARG A 63 22.09 5.41 3.73
C ARG A 63 20.76 4.96 4.26
N GLU A 64 20.45 5.39 5.47
CA GLU A 64 19.13 5.16 6.05
C GLU A 64 18.07 5.85 5.19
N CYS A 65 16.94 5.17 5.01
CA CYS A 65 15.81 5.77 4.33
C CYS A 65 15.31 6.98 5.13
N PRO A 66 14.87 8.05 4.45
CA PRO A 66 14.14 9.13 5.12
C PRO A 66 12.89 8.59 5.83
N SER A 67 12.37 9.33 6.82
CA SER A 67 11.19 8.93 7.61
C SER A 67 9.93 8.65 6.77
N THR A 68 9.86 9.17 5.54
CA THR A 68 8.75 8.95 4.59
C THR A 68 8.89 7.66 3.76
N HIS A 69 9.96 6.90 3.95
CA HIS A 69 10.26 5.68 3.20
C HIS A 69 10.58 4.51 4.13
N TYR A 70 10.31 3.28 3.67
CA TYR A 70 10.76 2.05 4.30
C TYR A 70 11.81 1.38 3.42
N CYS A 71 12.68 0.58 4.04
CA CYS A 71 13.67 -0.19 3.31
C CYS A 71 13.05 -1.48 2.78
N ALA A 72 12.96 -1.62 1.46
CA ALA A 72 12.57 -2.86 0.80
C ALA A 72 13.83 -3.64 0.41
N ILE A 73 14.07 -4.77 1.08
CA ILE A 73 15.25 -5.63 0.88
C ILE A 73 14.82 -6.91 0.17
N SER A 74 15.52 -7.27 -0.90
CA SER A 74 15.32 -8.56 -1.58
C SER A 74 15.70 -9.73 -0.65
N PRO A 75 14.98 -10.88 -0.68
CA PRO A 75 15.33 -12.06 0.13
C PRO A 75 16.75 -12.61 -0.08
N ASN A 76 17.36 -12.30 -1.23
CA ASN A 76 18.72 -12.70 -1.58
C ASN A 76 19.69 -11.51 -1.61
N ASN A 77 19.35 -10.38 -0.96
CA ASN A 77 20.12 -9.14 -0.92
C ASN A 77 20.50 -8.56 -2.30
N ALA A 78 19.85 -8.99 -3.39
CA ALA A 78 20.12 -8.49 -4.74
C ALA A 78 19.82 -6.99 -4.91
N TYR A 79 18.90 -6.45 -4.10
CA TYR A 79 18.60 -5.03 -4.01
C TYR A 79 18.20 -4.66 -2.58
N ALA A 80 18.41 -3.40 -2.23
CA ALA A 80 17.89 -2.77 -1.02
C ALA A 80 17.60 -1.30 -1.32
N VAL A 81 16.33 -0.98 -1.53
CA VAL A 81 15.89 0.34 -2.00
C VAL A 81 14.89 0.96 -1.02
N CYS A 82 14.89 2.28 -0.94
CA CYS A 82 13.92 3.01 -0.13
C CYS A 82 12.63 3.18 -0.92
N CYS A 83 11.58 2.51 -0.48
CA CYS A 83 10.24 2.64 -1.04
C CYS A 83 9.42 3.65 -0.24
N PRO A 84 8.59 4.48 -0.88
CA PRO A 84 7.67 5.35 -0.17
C PRO A 84 6.82 4.54 0.80
N ASN A 85 6.72 5.00 2.04
CA ASN A 85 5.69 4.52 2.93
C ASN A 85 4.37 4.86 2.25
N SER A 86 3.63 3.87 1.75
CA SER A 86 2.31 4.09 1.13
C SER A 86 1.29 4.71 2.10
N HIS A 87 1.68 4.91 3.36
CA HIS A 87 0.98 5.68 4.39
C HIS A 87 1.46 7.13 4.53
N GLN A 88 2.39 7.61 3.69
CA GLN A 88 3.02 8.93 3.81
C GLN A 88 3.42 9.60 2.48
N LEU A 89 3.08 9.02 1.33
CA LEU A 89 2.72 9.87 0.19
C LEU A 89 1.59 10.80 0.69
N PRO A 90 1.56 12.09 0.34
CA PRO A 90 0.30 12.81 0.37
C PRO A 90 -0.58 12.09 -0.64
N LEU A 91 -1.28 11.06 -0.16
CA LEU A 91 -2.49 10.55 -0.77
C LEU A 91 -3.27 11.81 -1.21
N PRO A 92 -3.91 11.85 -2.39
CA PRO A 92 -5.07 12.71 -2.52
C PRO A 92 -5.88 12.39 -1.27
N LEU A 93 -6.07 13.41 -0.43
CA LEU A 93 -6.75 13.33 0.86
C LEU A 93 -7.89 12.31 0.74
N PRO A 94 -8.10 11.39 1.71
CA PRO A 94 -9.28 10.52 1.67
C PRO A 94 -10.45 11.45 1.40
N LYS A 95 -11.02 11.39 0.17
CA LYS A 95 -11.68 12.54 -0.50
C LYS A 95 -12.15 13.49 0.57
N GLU A 96 -11.45 14.61 0.78
CA GLU A 96 -11.85 15.57 1.82
C GLU A 96 -13.36 15.59 1.77
N PRO A 97 -14.08 15.22 2.86
CA PRO A 97 -15.51 15.16 2.79
C PRO A 97 -15.91 16.50 2.23
N ASP A 98 -16.52 16.46 1.05
CA ASP A 98 -16.95 17.62 0.34
C ASP A 98 -17.63 18.50 1.38
N THR A 99 -17.34 19.79 1.42
CA THR A 99 -17.89 20.69 2.46
C THR A 99 -19.42 20.59 2.56
N ALA A 100 -20.07 20.06 1.50
CA ALA A 100 -21.48 19.67 1.44
C ALA A 100 -21.85 18.41 2.26
N SER A 101 -20.97 17.43 2.44
CA SER A 101 -21.19 16.26 3.27
C SER A 101 -20.92 16.51 4.76
N ILE A 102 -20.12 17.53 5.10
CA ILE A 102 -19.96 18.02 6.48
C ILE A 102 -21.25 18.70 6.98
N ASN A 103 -21.91 19.47 6.10
CA ASN A 103 -23.17 20.16 6.36
C ASN A 103 -24.20 19.79 5.28
N LYS A 104 -24.83 18.64 5.45
CA LYS A 104 -25.87 18.18 4.51
C LYS A 104 -27.06 19.14 4.52
N PRO A 105 -27.77 19.30 3.40
CA PRO A 105 -28.84 20.28 3.31
C PRO A 105 -30.04 19.92 4.21
N GLY A 106 -30.83 20.93 4.58
CA GLY A 106 -31.96 20.82 5.50
C GLY A 106 -31.61 21.07 6.98
N LYS A 107 -32.64 21.16 7.83
CA LYS A 107 -32.52 21.42 9.27
C LYS A 107 -32.76 20.16 10.09
N CYS A 108 -32.24 20.13 11.31
CA CYS A 108 -32.55 19.06 12.26
C CYS A 108 -34.03 19.14 12.69
N PRO A 109 -34.74 18.02 12.77
CA PRO A 109 -36.09 18.01 13.34
C PRO A 109 -36.05 18.39 14.83
N PRO A 110 -37.16 18.90 15.40
CA PRO A 110 -37.25 19.19 16.83
C PRO A 110 -36.86 17.95 17.65
N GLN A 111 -36.00 18.14 18.65
CA GLN A 111 -35.55 17.07 19.51
C GLN A 111 -36.04 17.25 20.94
N THR A 112 -36.60 16.19 21.50
CA THR A 112 -36.86 16.01 22.93
C THR A 112 -35.87 14.96 23.43
N GLY A 113 -34.65 15.40 23.74
CA GLY A 113 -33.61 14.50 24.27
C GLY A 113 -33.87 14.18 25.74
N THR A 114 -34.40 13.00 26.04
CA THR A 114 -34.40 12.40 27.38
C THR A 114 -33.65 11.08 27.30
N GLY A 115 -32.44 11.04 27.87
CA GLY A 115 -31.58 9.86 27.87
C GLY A 115 -30.14 10.20 28.27
N ASP A 116 -29.31 9.17 28.44
CA ASP A 116 -27.90 9.30 28.74
C ASP A 116 -27.14 9.97 27.58
N CYS A 117 -26.06 10.68 27.94
CA CYS A 117 -25.27 11.39 26.96
C CYS A 117 -24.41 10.44 26.12
N VAL A 118 -24.92 10.08 24.94
CA VAL A 118 -24.20 9.25 23.97
C VAL A 118 -24.17 9.93 22.61
N ALA A 119 -22.98 10.09 22.05
CA ALA A 119 -22.78 10.65 20.72
C ALA A 119 -22.54 9.53 19.70
N TYR A 120 -23.54 9.24 18.87
CA TYR A 120 -23.43 8.25 17.79
C TYR A 120 -22.85 8.86 16.49
N CYS A 121 -22.70 10.17 16.43
CA CYS A 121 -22.16 10.91 15.30
C CYS A 121 -21.56 12.25 15.79
N THR A 122 -20.59 12.79 15.04
CA THR A 122 -20.03 14.12 15.33
C THR A 122 -20.47 15.18 14.32
N ASN A 123 -20.68 14.80 13.06
CA ASN A 123 -21.12 15.68 11.96
C ASN A 123 -21.97 14.90 10.95
N ASP A 124 -22.51 15.58 9.95
CA ASP A 124 -23.43 14.96 8.98
C ASP A 124 -22.74 13.88 8.14
N PHE A 125 -21.42 13.98 7.91
CA PHE A 125 -20.65 13.03 7.11
C PHE A 125 -20.71 11.61 7.69
N HIS A 126 -20.70 11.48 9.03
CA HIS A 126 -20.80 10.18 9.70
C HIS A 126 -22.17 9.50 9.53
N CYS A 127 -23.18 10.27 9.13
CA CYS A 127 -24.51 9.73 8.93
C CYS A 127 -24.67 9.22 7.48
N PRO A 128 -25.24 8.03 7.26
CA PRO A 128 -25.39 7.51 5.91
C PRO A 128 -26.47 8.28 5.12
N GLY A 129 -26.21 8.48 3.83
CA GLY A 129 -27.12 9.18 2.91
C GLY A 129 -27.29 10.65 3.27
N GLU A 130 -28.52 11.15 3.23
CA GLU A 130 -28.87 12.56 3.49
C GLU A 130 -29.10 12.87 4.98
N LYS A 131 -28.92 11.88 5.86
CA LYS A 131 -29.16 12.05 7.29
C LYS A 131 -28.17 13.05 7.88
N LYS A 132 -28.67 13.90 8.77
CA LYS A 132 -27.90 14.88 9.53
C LYS A 132 -27.62 14.37 10.94
N CYS A 133 -26.48 14.75 11.50
CA CYS A 133 -26.14 14.48 12.89
C CYS A 133 -26.77 15.55 13.78
N CYS A 134 -27.82 15.16 14.49
CA CYS A 134 -28.68 16.09 15.20
C CYS A 134 -28.74 15.78 16.70
N GLY A 135 -28.98 16.84 17.49
CA GLY A 135 -29.04 16.80 18.95
C GLY A 135 -27.77 17.35 19.57
N ASP A 136 -27.90 17.88 20.78
CA ASP A 136 -26.74 18.26 21.59
C ASP A 136 -26.21 17.02 22.32
N CYS A 137 -27.10 16.34 23.04
CA CYS A 137 -26.83 15.15 23.82
C CYS A 137 -28.16 14.44 24.16
N PRO A 138 -28.38 13.18 23.75
CA PRO A 138 -27.57 12.35 22.85
C PRO A 138 -27.57 12.86 21.39
N ARG A 139 -26.49 12.58 20.64
CA ARG A 139 -26.38 12.91 19.21
C ARG A 139 -26.71 11.70 18.36
N ALA A 140 -27.60 11.85 17.38
CA ALA A 140 -27.98 10.75 16.49
C ALA A 140 -28.26 11.22 15.07
N CYS A 141 -28.10 10.31 14.11
CA CYS A 141 -28.42 10.55 12.71
C CYS A 141 -29.94 10.60 12.49
N LYS A 142 -30.45 11.74 12.03
CA LYS A 142 -31.87 11.97 11.75
C LYS A 142 -32.08 12.43 10.30
N LYS A 143 -33.27 12.18 9.77
CA LYS A 143 -33.65 12.73 8.45
C LYS A 143 -33.81 14.25 8.56
N PRO A 144 -33.31 15.05 7.61
CA PRO A 144 -33.49 16.49 7.59
C PRO A 144 -34.96 16.88 7.33
N VAL A 145 -35.32 18.08 7.76
CA VAL A 145 -36.53 18.81 7.31
C VAL A 145 -36.11 19.95 6.39
N PHE A 146 -36.85 20.19 5.31
CA PHE A 146 -36.57 21.21 4.30
C PHE A 146 -37.60 22.33 4.35
#